data_AF-A0A7M2WWC7-F1
#
_entry.id   AF-A0A7M2WWC7-F1
#
_cell.length_a   1.000
_cell.length_b   1.000
_cell.length_c   1.000
_cell.angle_alpha   90.00
_cell.angle_beta   90.00
_cell.angle_gamma   90.00
#
_symmetry.space_group_name_H-M   'P 1'
#
loop_
_entity.id
_entity.type
_entity.pdbx_description
1 polymer ?
#
loop_
_entity_poly.entity_id
_entity_poly.type
_entity_poly.pdbx_seq_one_letter_code
_entity_poly.pdbx_strand_id
1 'polypeptide(L)'
;MHDLNGRALWPSYNDGMRWLKAVAICVLVLLAYLVGRISTFNKDLEAIQQVVAISWSDGTRGQTPAFYGAEVYATPDGTEYVVRTRVWIGRSPYYYHDPLGELGRVKTWEEAVAKWGNIQWTSTDLVIGPGDPTPKSFARSGIENHR
;
A
#
# COMPACT_ATOMS: atom_id res chain seq x y z
N MET A 1 -2.15 13.40 62.70
CA MET A 1 -3.54 13.89 62.67
C MET A 1 -4.40 12.72 62.19
N HIS A 2 -5.16 12.11 63.12
CA HIS A 2 -6.04 10.96 62.86
C HIS A 2 -7.49 11.45 62.74
N ASP A 3 -8.34 10.69 62.05
CA ASP A 3 -9.78 10.97 62.04
C ASP A 3 -10.41 10.70 63.43
N LEU A 4 -11.69 11.05 63.58
CA LEU A 4 -12.46 10.82 64.82
C LEU A 4 -12.56 9.34 65.23
N ASN A 5 -12.13 8.41 64.37
CA ASN A 5 -12.10 6.97 64.61
C ASN A 5 -10.66 6.41 64.72
N GLY A 6 -9.65 7.28 64.87
CA GLY A 6 -8.25 6.87 65.04
C GLY A 6 -7.54 6.41 63.76
N ARG A 7 -8.14 6.56 62.58
CA ARG A 7 -7.50 6.16 61.30
C ARG A 7 -6.57 7.27 60.82
N ALA A 8 -5.40 6.88 60.30
CA ALA A 8 -4.48 7.83 59.68
C ALA A 8 -5.12 8.45 58.43
N LEU A 9 -5.15 9.78 58.35
CA LEU A 9 -5.74 10.52 57.24
C LEU A 9 -4.88 10.53 55.96
N TRP A 10 -3.65 10.01 56.04
CA TRP A 10 -2.70 9.97 54.94
C TRP A 10 -2.29 8.52 54.66
N PRO A 11 -2.12 8.13 53.39
CA PRO A 11 -1.62 6.80 53.05
C PRO A 11 -0.28 6.55 53.75
N SER A 12 -0.07 5.34 54.27
CA SER A 12 1.25 5.01 54.82
C SER A 12 2.30 5.09 53.70
N TYR A 13 3.57 5.34 54.04
CA TYR A 13 4.66 5.39 53.06
C TYR A 13 4.67 4.16 52.13
N ASN A 14 4.34 2.99 52.69
CA ASN A 14 4.26 1.73 51.95
C ASN A 14 3.06 1.69 50.99
N ASP A 15 1.93 2.30 51.33
CA ASP A 15 0.76 2.40 50.46
C ASP A 15 1.02 3.36 49.29
N GLY A 16 1.67 4.50 49.56
CA GLY A 16 2.11 5.43 48.51
C GLY A 16 3.07 4.77 47.52
N MET A 17 4.03 3.98 48.03
CA MET A 17 4.98 3.24 47.19
C MET A 17 4.30 2.15 46.34
N ARG A 18 3.26 1.49 46.85
CA ARG A 18 2.47 0.51 46.10
C ARG A 18 1.65 1.16 44.99
N TRP A 19 1.04 2.31 45.26
CA TRP A 19 0.30 3.08 44.25
C TRP A 19 1.21 3.58 43.12
N LEU A 20 2.39 4.10 43.45
CA LEU A 20 3.37 4.52 42.45
C LEU A 20 3.81 3.37 41.54
N LYS A 21 4.06 2.18 42.12
CA LYS A 21 4.38 0.97 41.33
C LYS A 21 3.23 0.56 40.42
N ALA A 22 2.00 0.58 40.92
CA ALA A 22 0.82 0.24 40.12
C ALA A 22 0.63 1.21 38.94
N VAL A 23 0.77 2.52 39.18
CA VAL A 23 0.70 3.54 38.12
C VAL A 23 1.82 3.34 37.10
N ALA A 24 3.05 3.10 37.56
CA ALA A 24 4.19 2.85 36.66
C ALA A 24 3.96 1.61 35.77
N ILE A 25 3.42 0.52 36.34
CA ILE A 25 3.07 -0.69 35.57
C ILE A 25 1.99 -0.37 34.53
N CYS A 26 0.93 0.36 34.91
CA CYS A 26 -0.13 0.76 33.97
C CYS A 26 0.43 1.59 32.81
N VAL A 27 1.33 2.54 33.10
CA VAL A 27 1.98 3.36 32.06
C VAL A 27 2.82 2.48 31.13
N LEU A 28 3.60 1.53 31.66
CA LEU A 28 4.41 0.62 30.85
C LEU A 28 3.55 -0.28 29.95
N VAL A 29 2.43 -0.80 30.46
CA VAL A 29 1.49 -1.60 29.67
C VAL A 29 0.87 -0.77 28.55
N LEU A 30 0.48 0.48 28.84
CA LEU A 30 -0.06 1.40 27.85
C LEU A 30 0.95 1.73 26.76
N LEU A 31 2.20 2.00 27.14
CA LEU A 31 3.29 2.26 26.19
C LEU A 31 3.57 1.04 25.31
N ALA A 32 3.66 -0.15 25.91
CA ALA A 32 3.85 -1.39 25.15
C ALA A 32 2.70 -1.65 24.16
N TYR A 33 1.46 -1.40 24.56
CA TYR A 33 0.30 -1.50 23.68
C TYR A 33 0.36 -0.51 22.52
N LEU A 34 0.70 0.76 22.79
CA LEU A 34 0.83 1.80 21.76
C LEU A 34 1.96 1.48 20.76
N VAL A 35 3.12 1.04 21.25
CA VAL A 35 4.25 0.62 20.39
C VAL A 35 3.87 -0.58 19.52
N GLY A 36 3.15 -1.55 20.09
CA GLY A 36 2.61 -2.69 19.35
C GLY A 36 1.68 -2.26 18.22
N ARG A 37 0.74 -1.34 18.50
CA ARG A 37 -0.20 -0.80 17.50
C ARG A 37 0.49 -0.06 16.36
N ILE A 38 1.47 0.78 16.67
CA ILE A 38 2.27 1.50 15.66
C ILE A 38 3.03 0.50 14.78
N SER A 39 3.62 -0.52 15.38
CA SER A 39 4.38 -1.55 14.65
C SER A 39 3.49 -2.37 13.70
N THR A 40 2.28 -2.72 14.13
CA THR A 40 1.31 -3.41 13.26
C THR A 40 0.84 -2.51 12.12
N PHE A 41 0.53 -1.24 12.40
CA PHE A 41 0.10 -0.29 11.38
C PHE A 41 1.16 -0.09 10.29
N ASN A 42 2.44 -0.02 10.66
CA ASN A 42 3.52 0.08 9.67
C ASN A 42 3.64 -1.17 8.79
N LYS A 43 3.45 -2.37 9.35
CA LYS A 43 3.43 -3.61 8.56
C LYS A 43 2.24 -3.67 7.61
N ASP A 44 1.09 -3.17 8.04
CA ASP A 44 -0.10 -3.10 7.19
C ASP A 44 0.12 -2.11 6.04
N LEU A 45 0.79 -0.98 6.27
CA LEU A 45 1.18 -0.04 5.21
C LEU A 45 2.18 -0.63 4.23
N GLU A 46 3.13 -1.45 4.70
CA GLU A 46 4.03 -2.20 3.83
C GLU A 46 3.24 -3.20 2.97
N ALA A 47 2.26 -3.92 3.52
CA ALA A 47 1.47 -4.91 2.77
C ALA A 47 0.51 -4.33 1.72
N ILE A 48 0.31 -3.01 1.67
CA ILE A 48 -0.60 -2.39 0.69
C ILE A 48 0.06 -2.35 -0.69
N GLN A 49 -0.64 -2.90 -1.69
CA GLN A 49 -0.32 -2.70 -3.10
C GLN A 49 -0.22 -1.21 -3.41
N GLN A 50 0.95 -0.76 -3.86
CA GLN A 50 1.18 0.65 -4.18
C GLN A 50 1.02 0.88 -5.68
N VAL A 51 0.14 1.79 -6.05
CA VAL A 51 -0.14 2.14 -7.45
C VAL A 51 0.95 3.06 -7.98
N VAL A 52 1.72 2.60 -8.97
CA VAL A 52 2.85 3.33 -9.57
C VAL A 52 2.31 4.33 -10.58
N ALA A 53 1.45 3.86 -11.47
CA ALA A 53 0.83 4.67 -12.50
C ALA A 53 -0.47 4.02 -12.99
N ILE A 54 -1.41 4.87 -13.42
CA ILE A 54 -2.63 4.44 -14.11
C ILE A 54 -2.79 5.29 -15.37
N SER A 55 -3.09 4.66 -16.49
CA SER A 55 -3.38 5.35 -17.74
C SER A 55 -4.53 4.69 -18.47
N TRP A 56 -5.48 5.50 -18.94
CA TRP A 56 -6.65 5.05 -19.68
C TRP A 56 -6.43 5.28 -21.17
N SER A 57 -6.78 4.28 -21.98
CA SER A 57 -6.72 4.37 -23.44
C SER A 57 -7.57 5.55 -23.94
N ASP A 58 -7.03 6.29 -24.91
CA ASP A 58 -7.79 7.27 -25.67
C ASP A 58 -8.73 6.51 -26.62
N GLY A 59 -10.00 6.44 -26.27
CA GLY A 59 -10.96 5.63 -27.02
C GLY A 59 -11.14 6.08 -28.46
N THR A 60 -10.38 5.51 -29.41
CA THR A 60 -10.72 5.49 -30.86
C THR A 60 -10.02 4.31 -31.53
N ARG A 61 -10.76 3.31 -32.03
CA ARG A 61 -11.48 3.40 -33.32
C ARG A 61 -12.98 3.08 -33.17
N GLY A 62 -13.83 4.11 -33.28
CA GLY A 62 -15.24 3.93 -33.68
C GLY A 62 -16.37 4.02 -32.63
N GLN A 63 -16.24 4.75 -31.52
CA GLN A 63 -17.31 5.10 -30.53
C GLN A 63 -17.35 4.30 -29.21
N THR A 64 -16.27 4.29 -28.42
CA THR A 64 -16.42 4.07 -26.96
C THR A 64 -15.33 4.80 -26.20
N PRO A 65 -15.64 5.67 -25.21
CA PRO A 65 -14.63 6.33 -24.39
C PRO A 65 -13.84 5.28 -23.58
N ALA A 66 -12.52 5.42 -23.55
CA ALA A 66 -11.57 4.79 -22.61
C ALA A 66 -12.04 3.47 -21.98
N PHE A 67 -12.20 2.43 -22.80
CA PHE A 67 -12.67 1.13 -22.33
C PHE A 67 -11.56 0.31 -21.70
N TYR A 68 -10.28 0.64 -21.91
CA TYR A 68 -9.18 -0.04 -21.24
C TYR A 68 -8.36 0.90 -20.38
N GLY A 69 -8.05 0.47 -19.17
CA GLY A 69 -7.18 1.17 -18.23
C GLY A 69 -6.01 0.28 -17.83
N ALA A 70 -4.78 0.76 -17.97
CA ALA A 70 -3.60 0.04 -17.54
C ALA A 70 -3.21 0.57 -16.17
N GLU A 71 -3.03 -0.33 -15.22
CA GLU A 71 -2.48 -0.03 -13.91
C GLU A 71 -1.14 -0.74 -13.77
N VAL A 72 -0.15 0.00 -13.30
CA VAL A 72 1.11 -0.52 -12.82
C VAL A 72 1.10 -0.40 -11.31
N TYR A 73 1.41 -1.48 -10.62
CA TYR A 73 1.44 -1.52 -9.18
C TYR A 73 2.64 -2.32 -8.68
N ALA A 74 3.10 -1.99 -7.48
CA ALA A 74 4.16 -2.71 -6.81
C ALA A 74 3.64 -3.37 -5.54
N THR A 75 4.07 -4.60 -5.31
CA THR A 75 3.80 -5.35 -4.07
C THR A 75 5.15 -5.67 -3.43
N PRO A 76 5.32 -5.45 -2.11
CA PRO A 76 6.54 -5.87 -1.45
C PRO A 76 6.73 -7.38 -1.51
N ASP A 77 7.98 -7.80 -1.69
CA ASP A 77 8.45 -9.19 -1.70
C ASP A 77 9.84 -9.23 -1.02
N GLY A 78 9.84 -9.46 0.29
CA GLY A 78 11.05 -9.41 1.11
C GLY A 78 11.62 -7.99 1.20
N THR A 79 12.85 -7.80 0.69
CA THR A 79 13.54 -6.50 0.68
C THR A 79 13.34 -5.70 -0.60
N GLU A 80 12.49 -6.19 -1.51
CA GLU A 80 12.24 -5.61 -2.83
C GLU A 80 10.75 -5.39 -3.05
N TYR A 81 10.43 -4.71 -4.13
CA TYR A 81 9.08 -4.58 -4.67
C TYR A 81 9.01 -5.28 -6.01
N VAL A 82 8.02 -6.15 -6.17
CA VAL A 82 7.69 -6.75 -7.47
C VAL A 82 6.67 -5.86 -8.16
N VAL A 83 7.04 -5.33 -9.32
CA VAL A 83 6.19 -4.47 -10.12
C VAL A 83 5.46 -5.29 -11.17
N ARG A 84 4.14 -5.14 -11.21
CA ARG A 84 3.24 -5.86 -12.10
C ARG A 84 2.33 -4.88 -12.82
N THR A 85 1.67 -5.38 -13.87
CA THR A 85 0.62 -4.63 -14.54
C THR A 85 -0.65 -5.46 -14.69
N ARG A 86 -1.78 -4.78 -14.61
CA ARG A 86 -3.10 -5.32 -14.95
C ARG A 86 -3.82 -4.35 -15.88
N VAL A 87 -4.73 -4.88 -16.69
CA VAL A 87 -5.55 -4.07 -17.59
C VAL A 87 -7.01 -4.18 -17.18
N TRP A 88 -7.59 -3.06 -16.77
CA TRP A 88 -9.01 -2.87 -16.51
C TRP A 88 -9.81 -2.82 -17.81
N ILE A 89 -10.99 -3.43 -17.79
CA ILE A 89 -11.97 -3.46 -18.86
C ILE A 89 -13.21 -2.69 -18.40
N GLY A 90 -13.46 -1.55 -19.01
CA GLY A 90 -14.44 -0.55 -18.61
C GLY A 90 -14.06 0.18 -17.32
N ARG A 91 -14.99 1.00 -16.82
CA ARG A 91 -14.83 1.75 -15.56
C ARG A 91 -15.26 0.94 -14.33
N SER A 92 -15.53 -0.35 -14.50
CA SER A 92 -15.97 -1.24 -13.42
C SER A 92 -14.75 -1.86 -12.75
N PRO A 93 -14.66 -1.86 -11.41
CA PRO A 93 -13.56 -2.50 -10.68
C PRO A 93 -13.60 -4.03 -10.71
N TYR A 94 -14.57 -4.64 -11.42
CA TYR A 94 -14.79 -6.08 -11.43
C TYR A 94 -14.31 -6.77 -12.71
N TYR A 95 -13.91 -6.02 -13.73
CA TYR A 95 -13.47 -6.58 -15.00
C TYR A 95 -12.05 -6.14 -15.29
N TYR A 96 -11.11 -7.06 -15.15
CA TYR A 96 -9.70 -6.82 -15.45
C TYR A 96 -9.03 -8.10 -15.96
N HIS A 97 -8.08 -7.92 -16.87
CA HIS A 97 -7.09 -8.92 -17.23
C HIS A 97 -5.94 -8.83 -16.24
N ASP A 98 -5.80 -9.92 -15.48
CA ASP A 98 -4.84 -10.06 -14.41
C ASP A 98 -3.80 -11.12 -14.76
N PRO A 99 -2.56 -10.92 -14.31
CA PRO A 99 -1.65 -9.87 -14.77
C PRO A 99 -1.06 -10.19 -16.16
N LEU A 100 -0.70 -9.17 -16.94
CA LEU A 100 0.05 -9.36 -18.19
C LEU A 100 1.51 -9.81 -17.95
N GLY A 101 1.91 -9.93 -16.69
CA GLY A 101 3.21 -10.44 -16.24
C GLY A 101 3.87 -9.55 -15.19
N GLU A 102 5.03 -10.01 -14.70
CA GLU A 102 5.97 -9.22 -13.91
C GLU A 102 6.74 -8.27 -14.85
N LEU A 103 6.72 -6.98 -14.55
CA LEU A 103 7.50 -5.97 -15.28
C LEU A 103 8.97 -5.99 -14.83
N GLY A 104 9.19 -6.17 -13.53
CA GLY A 104 10.50 -6.32 -12.91
C GLY A 104 10.45 -6.14 -11.40
N ARG A 105 11.64 -6.12 -10.78
CA ARG A 105 11.86 -5.93 -9.34
C ARG A 105 12.69 -4.67 -9.10
N VAL A 106 12.40 -3.99 -7.99
CA VAL A 106 13.08 -2.75 -7.58
C VAL A 106 13.24 -2.69 -6.08
N LYS A 107 14.23 -1.94 -5.60
CA LYS A 107 14.48 -1.82 -4.15
C LYS A 107 13.71 -0.70 -3.49
N THR A 108 13.34 0.32 -4.25
CA THR A 108 12.61 1.46 -3.73
C THR A 108 11.44 1.81 -4.64
N TRP A 109 10.49 2.51 -4.05
CA TRP A 109 9.32 3.02 -4.76
C TRP A 109 9.70 4.01 -5.86
N GLU A 110 10.68 4.88 -5.60
CA GLU A 110 11.16 5.89 -6.54
C GLU A 110 11.75 5.25 -7.79
N GLU A 111 12.42 4.11 -7.65
CA GLU A 111 12.92 3.32 -8.77
C GLU A 111 11.76 2.74 -9.60
N ALA A 112 10.68 2.28 -8.95
CA ALA A 112 9.47 1.81 -9.64
C ALA A 112 8.85 2.92 -10.51
N VAL A 113 8.69 4.11 -9.93
CA VAL A 113 8.12 5.28 -10.62
C VAL A 113 9.04 5.75 -11.74
N ALA A 114 10.35 5.77 -11.54
CA ALA A 114 11.30 6.18 -12.57
C ALA A 114 11.25 5.26 -13.81
N LYS A 115 11.14 3.94 -13.60
CA LYS A 115 11.12 2.96 -14.70
C LYS A 115 9.74 2.85 -15.37
N TRP A 116 8.67 2.75 -14.57
CA TRP A 116 7.34 2.37 -15.06
C TRP A 116 6.24 3.39 -14.74
N GLY A 117 6.59 4.57 -14.24
CA GLY A 117 5.64 5.65 -13.94
C GLY A 117 5.00 6.30 -15.16
N ASN A 118 5.44 5.95 -16.37
CA ASN A 118 4.87 6.43 -17.62
C ASN A 118 4.25 5.28 -18.41
N ILE A 119 3.00 5.45 -18.83
CA ILE A 119 2.22 4.44 -19.55
C ILE A 119 1.63 5.10 -20.79
N GLN A 120 1.93 4.53 -21.95
CA GLN A 120 1.49 5.03 -23.23
C GLN A 120 0.64 3.98 -23.96
N TRP A 121 -0.56 4.39 -24.34
CA TRP A 121 -1.39 3.65 -25.27
C TRP A 121 -1.08 4.14 -26.69
N THR A 122 -0.75 3.21 -27.59
CA THR A 122 -0.61 3.49 -29.03
C THR A 122 -1.78 2.85 -29.78
N SER A 123 -1.80 2.99 -31.10
CA SER A 123 -2.81 2.32 -31.94
C SER A 123 -2.65 0.79 -31.94
N THR A 124 -1.45 0.27 -31.65
CA THR A 124 -1.12 -1.15 -31.74
C THR A 124 -0.80 -1.78 -30.40
N ASP A 125 -0.29 -1.01 -29.44
CA ASP A 125 0.33 -1.54 -28.23
C ASP A 125 0.00 -0.71 -26.98
N LEU A 126 0.07 -1.37 -25.83
CA LEU A 126 0.26 -0.76 -24.52
C LEU A 126 1.75 -0.78 -24.20
N VAL A 127 2.36 0.38 -24.02
CA VAL A 127 3.78 0.52 -23.67
C VAL A 127 3.91 1.05 -22.25
N ILE A 128 4.68 0.33 -21.42
CA ILE A 128 4.95 0.69 -20.04
C ILE A 128 6.43 1.01 -19.90
N GLY A 129 6.73 2.19 -19.34
CA GLY A 129 8.08 2.71 -19.21
C GLY A 129 8.73 3.10 -20.55
N PRO A 130 8.08 3.86 -21.46
CA PRO A 130 8.65 4.19 -22.77
C PRO A 130 9.97 4.98 -22.72
N GLY A 131 10.36 5.54 -21.56
CA GLY A 131 11.65 6.20 -21.33
C GLY A 131 12.70 5.34 -20.59
N ASP A 132 12.33 4.12 -20.19
CA ASP A 132 13.26 3.15 -19.61
C ASP A 132 14.07 2.45 -20.72
N PRO A 133 15.32 2.00 -20.46
CA PRO A 133 16.09 1.22 -21.44
C PRO A 133 15.43 -0.10 -21.87
N THR A 134 14.49 -0.62 -21.07
CA THR A 134 13.81 -1.90 -21.28
C THR A 134 12.29 -1.76 -21.19
N PRO A 135 11.65 -0.99 -22.08
CA PRO A 135 10.21 -0.79 -22.03
C PRO A 135 9.48 -2.12 -22.24
N LYS A 136 8.33 -2.27 -21.59
CA LYS A 136 7.45 -3.43 -21.77
C LYS A 136 6.32 -3.06 -22.70
N SER A 137 6.11 -3.86 -23.75
CA SER A 137 5.09 -3.62 -24.76
C SER A 137 4.16 -4.83 -24.85
N PHE A 138 2.86 -4.57 -24.89
CA PHE A 138 1.81 -5.56 -24.99
C PHE A 138 0.89 -5.23 -26.16
N ALA A 139 0.72 -6.17 -27.09
CA ALA A 139 -0.12 -5.97 -28.26
C ALA A 139 -1.59 -5.74 -27.85
N ARG A 140 -2.18 -4.66 -28.34
CA ARG A 140 -3.61 -4.35 -28.13
C ARG A 140 -4.50 -5.44 -28.70
N SER A 141 -4.12 -6.06 -29.81
CA SER A 141 -4.86 -7.20 -30.36
C SER A 141 -5.00 -8.34 -29.36
N GLY A 142 -3.99 -8.60 -28.51
CA GLY A 142 -4.07 -9.59 -27.45
C GLY A 142 -4.93 -9.16 -26.27
N ILE A 143 -4.87 -7.87 -25.90
CA ILE A 143 -5.65 -7.27 -24.82
C ILE A 143 -7.14 -7.20 -25.19
N GLU A 144 -7.46 -6.87 -26.44
CA GLU A 144 -8.80 -6.59 -26.94
C GLU A 144 -9.53 -7.82 -27.51
N ASN A 145 -8.88 -9.00 -27.53
CA ASN A 145 -9.41 -10.24 -28.13
C ASN A 145 -10.66 -10.83 -27.42
N HIS A 146 -11.10 -10.23 -26.32
CA HIS A 146 -12.33 -10.62 -25.63
C HIS A 146 -13.59 -9.92 -26.20
N ARG A 147 -13.42 -9.03 -27.20
CA ARG A 147 -14.51 -8.46 -28.00
C ARG A 147 -14.75 -9.31 -29.24
#